data_AF-A0A7C5FKC5-F1
#
_entry.id   AF-A0A7C5FKC5-F1
#
_cell.length_a   1.000
_cell.length_b   1.000
_cell.length_c   1.000
_cell.angle_alpha   90.00
_cell.angle_beta   90.00
_cell.angle_gamma   90.00
#
_symmetry.space_group_name_H-M   'P 1'
#
loop_
_entity.id
_entity.type
_entity.pdbx_description
1 polymer ?
#
loop_
_entity_poly.entity_id
_entity_poly.type
_entity_poly.pdbx_seq_one_letter_code
_entity_poly.pdbx_strand_id
1 'polypeptide(L)'
;MSELFTLPENAMHASEIARRLEAGGELLDKYLGEEIYANTDSKYLEAQRRRLAQTAAMHAERVGDKPTYLLRAPGRLNAFLEYLDMCAGDHMSTTIDGDIPVAISIRDDDRLNVANANPLFPPDEVSISAEFQRFASAPWGKHADTLDDNWDNRSLIYPHRGRPQGNWINYVLSPYMRFKWEYPEIKLRGADMTFGQATAPFRAGTSSSSALVVLAFLTLYLANRSHLPQMNIQDVCRMLGEAEWYVGTHGGANDQTTILRNPVNSVLYNRHSRPTLESTPLPFVKGVHVVLANSLWEVNKTLGGNQSFNMRKGWMKMGDEIMTLIIEAAADARSKGLNRSEGWLSNLVIEKFGFTPGCRPTLLETHPEYWEKIEANYHKFGSLHEDILGIPNAAINEMVMLLPVKITPEEAGRILGKDKSTIERIYTRPKRKIGGYHLRTTARFFHRENIIGRRLERIFLEAEERTASGALSVDSPEYDNYRLAVGQMVDELQDALSFDFRVSIPQIDLLLTIARRGPGYLGGKLTGAGKGGCVSILVREDDSEAMCAYLDHEYYSRPERFEFYRQVLEDERRTFKPGTIEHESAEERLHILESALKSIPDQRKVVTFSRGACVIEPPA
;
A
#
# COMPACT_ATOMS: atom_id res chain seq x y z
N MET A 1 15.54 -0.82 -17.36
CA MET A 1 14.38 -1.40 -16.65
C MET A 1 14.03 -2.76 -17.25
N SER A 2 13.32 -3.64 -16.52
CA SER A 2 12.94 -4.99 -16.97
C SER A 2 12.03 -5.00 -18.21
N GLU A 3 11.93 -6.16 -18.89
CA GLU A 3 11.11 -6.38 -20.10
C GLU A 3 9.64 -5.96 -19.99
N LEU A 4 9.04 -6.00 -18.79
CA LEU A 4 7.62 -5.66 -18.55
C LEU A 4 7.25 -4.18 -18.81
N PHE A 5 8.23 -3.28 -18.98
CA PHE A 5 7.99 -1.87 -19.25
C PHE A 5 8.89 -1.35 -20.38
N THR A 6 8.67 -1.87 -21.58
CA THR A 6 9.18 -1.29 -22.84
C THR A 6 8.38 -0.04 -23.17
N LEU A 7 9.03 1.12 -23.06
CA LEU A 7 8.49 2.39 -23.53
C LEU A 7 8.81 2.56 -25.01
N PRO A 8 7.86 2.98 -25.86
CA PRO A 8 8.12 3.15 -27.28
C PRO A 8 9.24 4.16 -27.51
N GLU A 9 10.00 3.96 -28.57
CA GLU A 9 11.07 4.89 -28.94
C GLU A 9 10.48 6.24 -29.32
N ASN A 10 9.44 6.23 -30.15
CA ASN A 10 8.82 7.41 -30.72
C ASN A 10 7.47 7.72 -30.08
N ALA A 11 7.23 9.01 -29.80
CA ALA A 11 5.95 9.50 -29.32
C ALA A 11 5.02 9.81 -30.52
N MET A 12 3.71 9.77 -30.29
CA MET A 12 2.70 10.19 -31.29
C MET A 12 2.21 11.60 -30.99
N HIS A 13 1.70 12.32 -31.99
CA HIS A 13 1.03 13.60 -31.73
C HIS A 13 -0.22 13.36 -30.86
N ALA A 14 -0.50 14.27 -29.92
CA ALA A 14 -1.62 14.14 -29.00
C ALA A 14 -2.97 14.03 -29.74
N SER A 15 -3.13 14.78 -30.84
CA SER A 15 -4.30 14.73 -31.71
C SER A 15 -4.47 13.38 -32.41
N GLU A 16 -3.37 12.73 -32.81
CA GLU A 16 -3.36 11.38 -33.38
C GLU A 16 -3.84 10.35 -32.36
N ILE A 17 -3.30 10.42 -31.13
CA ILE A 17 -3.69 9.53 -30.02
C ILE A 17 -5.20 9.65 -29.77
N ALA A 18 -5.71 10.88 -29.65
CA ALA A 18 -7.13 11.13 -29.41
C ALA A 18 -8.00 10.53 -30.54
N ARG A 19 -7.64 10.79 -31.80
CA ARG A 19 -8.39 10.29 -32.97
C ARG A 19 -8.46 8.76 -33.01
N ARG A 20 -7.34 8.07 -32.77
CA ARG A 20 -7.30 6.59 -32.80
C ARG A 20 -8.15 5.98 -31.70
N LEU A 21 -8.11 6.58 -30.50
CA LEU A 21 -8.94 6.14 -29.38
C LEU A 21 -10.43 6.35 -29.65
N GLU A 22 -10.81 7.50 -30.24
CA GLU A 22 -12.19 7.79 -30.60
C GLU A 22 -12.72 6.90 -31.74
N ALA A 23 -11.88 6.61 -32.73
CA ALA A 23 -12.24 5.74 -33.84
C ALA A 23 -12.61 4.32 -33.38
N GLY A 24 -12.00 3.85 -32.28
CA GLY A 24 -12.25 2.51 -31.76
C GLY A 24 -11.74 1.42 -32.70
N GLY A 25 -12.31 0.21 -32.55
CA GLY A 25 -12.03 -0.92 -33.43
C GLY A 25 -11.73 -2.19 -32.64
N GLU A 26 -11.91 -3.34 -33.28
CA GLU A 26 -11.79 -4.66 -32.63
C GLU A 26 -10.41 -4.89 -32.01
N LEU A 27 -9.33 -4.48 -32.69
CA LEU A 27 -7.97 -4.61 -32.17
C LEU A 27 -7.73 -3.75 -30.93
N LEU A 28 -8.24 -2.52 -30.91
CA LEU A 28 -8.13 -1.64 -29.76
C LEU A 28 -8.96 -2.15 -28.58
N ASP A 29 -10.16 -2.67 -28.86
CA ASP A 29 -11.06 -3.19 -27.83
C ASP A 29 -10.52 -4.48 -27.22
N LYS A 30 -9.93 -5.34 -28.05
CA LYS A 30 -9.20 -6.51 -27.58
C LYS A 30 -8.00 -6.12 -26.72
N TYR A 31 -7.18 -5.18 -27.18
CA TYR A 31 -6.04 -4.68 -26.41
C TYR A 31 -6.47 -4.11 -25.05
N LEU A 32 -7.46 -3.21 -25.03
CA LEU A 32 -7.94 -2.62 -23.78
C LEU A 32 -8.65 -3.65 -22.89
N GLY A 33 -9.45 -4.54 -23.46
CA GLY A 33 -10.25 -5.50 -22.71
C GLY A 33 -9.46 -6.67 -22.14
N GLU A 34 -8.57 -7.26 -22.93
CA GLU A 34 -7.83 -8.47 -22.55
C GLU A 34 -6.47 -8.16 -21.91
N GLU A 35 -5.76 -7.14 -22.38
CA GLU A 35 -4.39 -6.88 -21.94
C GLU A 35 -4.26 -5.78 -20.89
N ILE A 36 -5.26 -4.88 -20.79
CA ILE A 36 -5.23 -3.73 -19.89
C ILE A 36 -6.21 -3.90 -18.73
N TYR A 37 -7.51 -3.94 -19.02
CA TYR A 37 -8.55 -3.84 -17.98
C TYR A 37 -9.10 -5.19 -17.52
N ALA A 38 -8.81 -6.29 -18.21
CA ALA A 38 -9.48 -7.57 -17.94
C ALA A 38 -11.02 -7.46 -17.93
N ASN A 39 -11.57 -6.62 -18.81
CA ASN A 39 -13.01 -6.36 -18.91
C ASN A 39 -13.37 -6.14 -20.38
N THR A 40 -14.14 -7.07 -20.94
CA THR A 40 -14.53 -7.09 -22.36
C THR A 40 -15.93 -6.50 -22.60
N ASP A 41 -16.58 -5.92 -21.58
CA ASP A 41 -17.86 -5.24 -21.76
C ASP A 41 -17.70 -4.04 -22.72
N SER A 42 -18.52 -4.02 -23.76
CA SER A 42 -18.37 -3.05 -24.86
C SER A 42 -18.64 -1.61 -24.41
N LYS A 43 -19.59 -1.40 -23.48
CA LYS A 43 -19.90 -0.07 -22.93
C LYS A 43 -18.79 0.43 -22.03
N TYR A 44 -18.22 -0.46 -21.21
CA TYR A 44 -17.06 -0.17 -20.39
C TYR A 44 -15.88 0.26 -21.27
N LEU A 45 -15.56 -0.51 -22.30
CA LEU A 45 -14.45 -0.20 -23.22
C LEU A 45 -14.67 1.11 -23.98
N GLU A 46 -15.89 1.38 -24.45
CA GLU A 46 -16.24 2.67 -25.08
C GLU A 46 -16.01 3.85 -24.14
N ALA A 47 -16.42 3.72 -22.88
CA ALA A 47 -16.18 4.74 -21.86
C ALA A 47 -14.67 4.95 -21.62
N GLN A 48 -13.88 3.87 -21.55
CA GLN A 48 -12.42 3.99 -21.40
C GLN A 48 -11.76 4.66 -22.59
N ARG A 49 -12.12 4.29 -23.83
CA ARG A 49 -11.60 4.92 -25.05
C ARG A 49 -11.87 6.42 -25.06
N ARG A 50 -13.12 6.83 -24.83
CA ARG A 50 -13.51 8.25 -24.76
C ARG A 50 -12.71 9.01 -23.70
N ARG A 51 -12.56 8.45 -22.51
CA ARG A 51 -11.83 9.07 -21.39
C ARG A 51 -10.34 9.25 -21.70
N LEU A 52 -9.71 8.24 -22.29
CA LEU A 52 -8.31 8.29 -22.71
C LEU A 52 -8.11 9.30 -23.85
N ALA A 53 -9.02 9.34 -24.83
CA ALA A 53 -8.98 10.31 -25.92
C ALA A 53 -9.10 11.76 -25.41
N GLN A 54 -10.04 12.01 -24.49
CA GLN A 54 -10.20 13.32 -23.85
C GLN A 54 -8.94 13.78 -23.12
N THR A 55 -8.20 12.86 -22.50
CA THR A 55 -6.93 13.17 -21.83
C THR A 55 -5.89 13.67 -22.84
N ALA A 56 -5.77 13.00 -23.99
CA ALA A 56 -4.87 13.43 -25.07
C ALA A 56 -5.32 14.75 -25.72
N ALA A 57 -6.62 14.92 -25.98
CA ALA A 57 -7.17 16.16 -26.52
C ALA A 57 -6.95 17.36 -25.59
N MET A 58 -7.22 17.21 -24.30
CA MET A 58 -6.95 18.23 -23.28
C MET A 58 -5.46 18.60 -23.22
N HIS A 59 -4.57 17.62 -23.43
CA HIS A 59 -3.13 17.88 -23.51
C HIS A 59 -2.78 18.73 -24.73
N ALA A 60 -3.29 18.35 -25.91
CA ALA A 60 -3.07 19.10 -27.15
C ALA A 60 -3.57 20.55 -27.03
N GLU A 61 -4.75 20.76 -26.43
CA GLU A 61 -5.30 22.10 -26.19
C GLU A 61 -4.41 22.93 -25.26
N ARG A 62 -3.90 22.31 -24.18
CA ARG A 62 -3.12 23.00 -23.16
C ARG A 62 -1.71 23.37 -23.61
N VAL A 63 -1.03 22.49 -24.34
CA VAL A 63 0.41 22.64 -24.63
C VAL A 63 0.78 22.61 -26.11
N GLY A 64 -0.21 22.55 -27.00
CA GLY A 64 -0.06 22.37 -28.43
C GLY A 64 0.06 20.89 -28.83
N ASP A 65 -0.18 20.61 -30.11
CA ASP A 65 -0.13 19.25 -30.64
C ASP A 65 1.32 18.78 -30.87
N LYS A 66 1.96 18.37 -29.78
CA LYS A 66 3.36 17.93 -29.73
C LYS A 66 3.47 16.40 -29.69
N PRO A 67 4.65 15.84 -29.96
CA PRO A 67 4.96 14.45 -29.63
C PRO A 67 4.64 14.15 -28.15
N THR A 68 3.80 13.14 -27.93
CA THR A 68 3.12 12.85 -26.67
C THR A 68 3.12 11.34 -26.40
N TYR A 69 3.38 10.98 -25.15
CA TYR A 69 3.13 9.64 -24.63
C TYR A 69 1.86 9.68 -23.78
N LEU A 70 0.94 8.72 -23.99
CA LEU A 70 -0.19 8.51 -23.10
C LEU A 70 0.13 7.33 -22.19
N LEU A 71 0.33 7.59 -20.90
CA LEU A 71 0.51 6.56 -19.89
C LEU A 71 -0.76 6.40 -19.08
N ARG A 72 -0.89 5.25 -18.41
CA ARG A 72 -1.83 5.08 -17.30
C ARG A 72 -1.19 4.29 -16.18
N ALA A 73 -1.65 4.55 -14.95
CA ALA A 73 -1.33 3.73 -13.79
C ALA A 73 -2.61 3.37 -13.04
N PRO A 74 -2.87 2.08 -12.78
CA PRO A 74 -4.04 1.65 -12.04
C PRO A 74 -3.91 2.00 -10.56
N GLY A 75 -5.04 2.12 -9.87
CA GLY A 75 -5.07 1.89 -8.43
C GLY A 75 -4.71 0.43 -8.14
N ARG A 76 -4.37 0.14 -6.88
CA ARG A 76 -4.07 -1.22 -6.44
C ARG A 76 -4.99 -1.65 -5.32
N LEU A 77 -5.27 -2.94 -5.28
CA LEU A 77 -5.92 -3.61 -4.17
C LEU A 77 -4.86 -4.45 -3.45
N ASN A 78 -4.72 -4.21 -2.14
CA ASN A 78 -3.98 -5.13 -1.28
C ASN A 78 -4.88 -6.35 -1.02
N ALA A 79 -4.87 -7.24 -2.01
CA ALA A 79 -5.84 -8.32 -2.16
C ALA A 79 -5.79 -9.32 -1.00
N PHE A 80 -4.62 -9.53 -0.40
CA PHE A 80 -4.45 -10.49 0.70
C PHE A 80 -3.62 -9.90 1.84
N LEU A 81 -2.30 -9.79 1.68
CA LEU A 81 -1.39 -9.41 2.76
C LEU A 81 -1.18 -7.89 2.81
N GLU A 82 -1.11 -7.30 4.02
CA GLU A 82 -1.04 -5.84 4.24
C GLU A 82 0.05 -5.42 5.23
N TYR A 83 0.60 -4.20 5.08
CA TYR A 83 1.59 -3.56 5.97
C TYR A 83 2.96 -4.23 6.16
N LEU A 84 3.16 -5.45 5.67
CA LEU A 84 4.34 -6.25 5.98
C LEU A 84 5.67 -5.68 5.43
N ASP A 85 5.64 -5.06 4.25
CA ASP A 85 6.79 -4.48 3.55
C ASP A 85 7.58 -3.46 4.39
N MET A 86 6.91 -2.73 5.28
CA MET A 86 7.55 -1.78 6.20
C MET A 86 8.50 -2.42 7.23
N CYS A 87 8.39 -3.74 7.44
CA CYS A 87 9.31 -4.52 8.29
C CYS A 87 9.77 -5.79 7.56
N ALA A 88 10.03 -5.65 6.25
CA ALA A 88 10.56 -6.69 5.36
C ALA A 88 9.73 -7.98 5.28
N GLY A 89 8.42 -7.94 5.56
CA GLY A 89 7.54 -9.09 5.33
C GLY A 89 6.91 -9.06 3.95
N ASP A 90 6.46 -10.22 3.49
CA ASP A 90 5.99 -10.37 2.11
C ASP A 90 4.58 -9.85 1.93
N HIS A 91 4.28 -9.36 0.73
CA HIS A 91 2.97 -8.81 0.38
C HIS A 91 2.35 -9.50 -0.82
N MET A 92 1.04 -9.59 -0.85
CA MET A 92 0.32 -10.18 -1.96
C MET A 92 -0.84 -9.27 -2.36
N SER A 93 -0.70 -8.64 -3.53
CA SER A 93 -1.52 -7.51 -3.99
C SER A 93 -1.77 -7.58 -5.49
N THR A 94 -2.79 -6.89 -5.99
CA THR A 94 -3.11 -6.80 -7.43
C THR A 94 -3.49 -5.38 -7.83
N THR A 95 -3.57 -5.08 -9.12
CA THR A 95 -4.09 -3.81 -9.64
C THR A 95 -5.55 -3.92 -10.04
N ILE A 96 -6.28 -2.80 -9.96
CA ILE A 96 -7.72 -2.76 -10.32
C ILE A 96 -7.96 -2.03 -11.63
N ASP A 97 -9.11 -2.26 -12.23
CA ASP A 97 -9.59 -1.59 -13.46
C ASP A 97 -9.78 -0.07 -13.37
N GLY A 98 -9.79 0.49 -12.16
CA GLY A 98 -9.76 1.93 -11.95
C GLY A 98 -8.33 2.49 -12.05
N ASP A 99 -8.10 3.50 -12.88
CA ASP A 99 -6.77 4.05 -13.12
C ASP A 99 -6.72 5.58 -13.21
N ILE A 100 -5.51 6.10 -13.43
CA ILE A 100 -5.22 7.49 -13.72
C ILE A 100 -4.44 7.55 -15.05
N PRO A 101 -4.95 8.21 -16.09
CA PRO A 101 -4.22 8.43 -17.33
C PRO A 101 -3.45 9.77 -17.27
N VAL A 102 -2.32 9.84 -17.97
CA VAL A 102 -1.53 11.06 -18.10
C VAL A 102 -0.93 11.15 -19.51
N ALA A 103 -1.15 12.30 -20.15
CA ALA A 103 -0.51 12.65 -21.41
C ALA A 103 0.75 13.49 -21.12
N ILE A 104 1.86 13.15 -21.77
CA ILE A 104 3.20 13.67 -21.48
C ILE A 104 3.90 14.12 -22.75
N SER A 105 4.32 15.39 -22.80
CA SER A 105 5.30 15.90 -23.76
C SER A 105 6.59 16.28 -23.05
N ILE A 106 7.72 15.75 -23.53
CA ILE A 106 9.04 15.99 -22.92
C ILE A 106 9.51 17.42 -23.26
N ARG A 107 10.14 18.09 -22.29
CA ARG A 107 10.70 19.44 -22.44
C ARG A 107 12.23 19.41 -22.48
N ASP A 108 12.84 20.49 -22.97
CA ASP A 108 14.30 20.65 -22.99
C ASP A 108 14.85 21.37 -21.75
N ASP A 109 13.98 21.97 -20.95
CA ASP A 109 14.31 22.62 -19.67
C ASP A 109 14.05 21.68 -18.48
N ASP A 110 14.30 22.16 -17.24
CA ASP A 110 14.11 21.39 -16.01
C ASP A 110 12.71 21.57 -15.38
N ARG A 111 11.72 22.01 -16.17
CA ARG A 111 10.41 22.42 -15.66
C ARG A 111 9.36 21.33 -15.80
N LEU A 112 8.62 21.07 -14.71
CA LEU A 112 7.40 20.29 -14.75
C LEU A 112 6.21 21.25 -14.82
N ASN A 113 5.44 21.14 -15.91
CA ASN A 113 4.22 21.92 -16.13
C ASN A 113 3.01 20.99 -16.09
N VAL A 114 2.34 20.97 -14.94
CA VAL A 114 1.43 19.91 -14.54
C VAL A 114 0.00 20.44 -14.46
N ALA A 115 -0.94 19.72 -15.05
CA ALA A 115 -2.37 20.01 -14.98
C ALA A 115 -3.18 18.73 -14.73
N ASN A 116 -4.40 18.89 -14.23
CA ASN A 116 -5.33 17.80 -13.96
C ASN A 116 -6.72 18.13 -14.53
N ALA A 117 -7.41 17.14 -15.07
CA ALA A 117 -8.79 17.27 -15.53
C ALA A 117 -9.78 17.55 -14.40
N ASN A 118 -9.45 17.14 -13.16
CA ASN A 118 -10.25 17.44 -11.99
C ASN A 118 -9.83 18.81 -11.39
N PRO A 119 -10.74 19.80 -11.33
CA PRO A 119 -10.43 21.16 -10.86
C PRO A 119 -10.04 21.23 -9.38
N LEU A 120 -10.30 20.18 -8.58
CA LEU A 120 -9.80 20.07 -7.20
C LEU A 120 -8.27 19.98 -7.13
N PHE A 121 -7.60 19.64 -8.23
CA PHE A 121 -6.16 19.53 -8.35
C PHE A 121 -5.65 20.64 -9.28
N PRO A 122 -5.46 21.86 -8.78
CA PRO A 122 -5.09 23.01 -9.60
C PRO A 122 -3.74 22.77 -10.30
N PRO A 123 -3.55 23.33 -11.51
CA PRO A 123 -2.30 23.22 -12.24
C PRO A 123 -1.17 23.97 -11.55
N ASP A 124 0.07 23.56 -11.82
CA ASP A 124 1.27 24.21 -11.31
C ASP A 124 2.47 24.03 -12.26
N GLU A 125 3.43 24.95 -12.20
CA GLU A 125 4.67 24.91 -12.97
C GLU A 125 5.87 25.10 -12.04
N VAL A 126 6.79 24.13 -12.04
CA VAL A 126 7.89 24.07 -11.06
C VAL A 126 9.22 23.70 -11.73
N SER A 127 10.33 24.31 -11.31
CA SER A 127 11.68 23.87 -11.67
C SER A 127 12.11 22.75 -10.73
N ILE A 128 12.50 21.60 -11.30
CA ILE A 128 12.96 20.43 -10.55
C ILE A 128 14.18 20.81 -9.68
N SER A 129 15.14 21.53 -10.26
CA SER A 129 16.37 21.90 -9.56
C SER A 129 16.08 22.87 -8.42
N ALA A 130 15.19 23.84 -8.63
CA ALA A 130 14.82 24.80 -7.59
C ALA A 130 14.07 24.15 -6.41
N GLU A 131 13.16 23.22 -6.69
CA GLU A 131 12.47 22.41 -5.66
C GLU A 131 13.47 21.57 -4.86
N PHE A 132 14.38 20.86 -5.55
CA PHE A 132 15.39 20.05 -4.88
C PHE A 132 16.32 20.89 -3.99
N GLN A 133 16.83 22.02 -4.50
CA GLN A 133 17.68 22.90 -3.70
C GLN A 133 16.96 23.44 -2.46
N ARG A 134 15.67 23.78 -2.58
CA ARG A 134 14.85 24.23 -1.44
C ARG A 134 14.72 23.15 -0.37
N PHE A 135 14.55 21.89 -0.77
CA PHE A 135 14.45 20.76 0.14
C PHE A 135 15.81 20.42 0.78
N ALA A 136 16.85 20.27 -0.03
CA ALA A 136 18.18 19.86 0.41
C ALA A 136 18.89 20.90 1.29
N SER A 137 18.65 22.19 1.05
CA SER A 137 19.24 23.28 1.85
C SER A 137 18.48 23.63 3.13
N ALA A 138 17.44 22.87 3.50
CA ALA A 138 16.69 23.14 4.71
C ALA A 138 17.61 23.17 5.95
N PRO A 139 17.51 24.15 6.85
CA PRO A 139 18.30 24.12 8.09
C PRO A 139 17.81 22.98 8.98
N TRP A 140 18.70 22.34 9.73
CA TRP A 140 18.30 21.36 10.75
C TRP A 140 17.47 22.04 11.85
N GLY A 141 16.46 21.33 12.35
CA GLY A 141 15.68 21.80 13.50
C GLY A 141 16.51 21.74 14.78
N LYS A 142 16.15 22.56 15.77
CA LYS A 142 16.84 22.76 17.07
C LYS A 142 17.20 21.49 17.89
N HIS A 143 16.71 20.32 17.47
CA HIS A 143 16.90 19.02 18.13
C HIS A 143 17.26 17.90 17.13
N ALA A 144 17.76 18.25 15.94
CA ALA A 144 18.09 17.32 14.88
C ALA A 144 19.57 17.35 14.46
N ASP A 145 20.38 18.21 15.09
CA ASP A 145 21.80 18.41 14.74
C ASP A 145 22.67 17.14 14.94
N THR A 146 22.16 16.13 15.65
CA THR A 146 22.83 14.84 15.87
C THR A 146 22.41 13.75 14.89
N LEU A 147 21.51 14.05 13.94
CA LEU A 147 21.07 13.09 12.93
C LEU A 147 21.94 13.17 11.68
N ASP A 148 22.19 12.02 11.06
CA ASP A 148 22.89 11.98 9.79
C ASP A 148 22.09 12.69 8.69
N ASP A 149 22.80 13.41 7.81
CA ASP A 149 22.20 14.08 6.67
C ASP A 149 21.93 13.11 5.52
N ASN A 150 20.79 12.42 5.64
CA ASN A 150 20.30 11.45 4.66
C ASN A 150 18.82 11.68 4.34
N TRP A 151 18.36 10.99 3.30
CA TRP A 151 16.98 11.09 2.81
C TRP A 151 15.96 10.82 3.92
N ASP A 152 16.14 9.72 4.67
CA ASP A 152 15.27 9.26 5.75
C ASP A 152 15.03 10.34 6.80
N ASN A 153 16.12 10.93 7.34
CA ASN A 153 16.05 11.93 8.40
C ASN A 153 15.50 13.25 7.86
N ARG A 154 15.86 13.63 6.63
CA ARG A 154 15.38 14.87 5.98
C ARG A 154 13.90 14.83 5.68
N SER A 155 13.41 13.75 5.07
CA SER A 155 12.00 13.56 4.75
C SER A 155 11.15 13.42 6.02
N LEU A 156 11.72 12.87 7.10
CA LEU A 156 11.04 12.76 8.39
C LEU A 156 10.84 14.13 9.06
N ILE A 157 11.82 15.03 8.96
CA ILE A 157 11.80 16.32 9.67
C ILE A 157 11.13 17.42 8.85
N TYR A 158 11.37 17.44 7.53
CA TYR A 158 10.83 18.46 6.63
C TYR A 158 10.19 17.83 5.39
N PRO A 159 9.16 16.97 5.55
CA PRO A 159 8.41 16.51 4.40
C PRO A 159 7.86 17.72 3.63
N HIS A 160 7.84 17.65 2.30
CA HIS A 160 7.30 18.65 1.39
C HIS A 160 7.77 20.09 1.68
N ARG A 161 9.03 20.26 2.12
CA ARG A 161 9.59 21.55 2.54
C ARG A 161 9.31 22.66 1.53
N GLY A 162 8.64 23.71 1.99
CA GLY A 162 8.33 24.89 1.16
C GLY A 162 7.14 24.69 0.23
N ARG A 163 6.35 23.64 0.42
CA ARG A 163 5.05 23.44 -0.22
C ARG A 163 3.97 23.13 0.84
N PRO A 164 2.69 23.43 0.59
CA PRO A 164 1.62 23.05 1.51
C PRO A 164 1.51 21.54 1.68
N GLN A 165 1.24 21.08 2.91
CA GLN A 165 0.89 19.68 3.18
C GLN A 165 -0.38 19.31 2.40
N GLY A 166 -0.41 18.10 1.82
CA GLY A 166 -1.56 17.62 1.06
C GLY A 166 -1.67 18.17 -0.36
N ASN A 167 -0.77 19.08 -0.79
CA ASN A 167 -0.71 19.50 -2.19
C ASN A 167 -0.38 18.30 -3.09
N TRP A 168 -1.24 18.03 -4.08
CA TRP A 168 -1.12 16.87 -4.96
C TRP A 168 0.17 16.86 -5.79
N ILE A 169 0.72 18.04 -6.09
CA ILE A 169 2.01 18.20 -6.79
C ILE A 169 3.17 17.61 -5.99
N ASN A 170 3.06 17.50 -4.66
CA ASN A 170 4.09 16.87 -3.84
C ASN A 170 4.28 15.38 -4.23
N TYR A 171 3.20 14.68 -4.63
CA TYR A 171 3.30 13.31 -5.13
C TYR A 171 4.03 13.26 -6.48
N VAL A 172 3.75 14.22 -7.37
CA VAL A 172 4.43 14.32 -8.68
C VAL A 172 5.91 14.64 -8.52
N LEU A 173 6.27 15.52 -7.58
CA LEU A 173 7.67 15.87 -7.30
C LEU A 173 8.45 14.76 -6.61
N SER A 174 7.77 13.89 -5.86
CA SER A 174 8.43 12.95 -4.95
C SER A 174 9.49 12.04 -5.61
N PRO A 175 9.27 11.43 -6.80
CA PRO A 175 10.30 10.61 -7.43
C PRO A 175 11.49 11.45 -7.91
N TYR A 176 11.25 12.68 -8.37
CA TYR A 176 12.30 13.60 -8.78
C TYR A 176 13.17 14.01 -7.58
N MET A 177 12.57 14.31 -6.44
CA MET A 177 13.31 14.66 -5.22
C MET A 177 14.16 13.49 -4.73
N ARG A 178 13.58 12.28 -4.67
CA ARG A 178 14.29 11.08 -4.24
C ARG A 178 15.42 10.72 -5.20
N PHE A 179 15.19 10.83 -6.51
CA PHE A 179 16.20 10.58 -7.53
C PHE A 179 17.34 11.60 -7.46
N LYS A 180 17.02 12.90 -7.35
CA LYS A 180 18.02 13.97 -7.22
C LYS A 180 18.84 13.87 -5.93
N TRP A 181 18.27 13.31 -4.87
CA TRP A 181 19.00 13.03 -3.64
C TRP A 181 20.09 11.99 -3.85
N GLU A 182 19.79 10.93 -4.62
CA GLU A 182 20.75 9.87 -4.95
C GLU A 182 21.79 10.33 -5.99
N TYR A 183 21.34 11.10 -6.99
CA TYR A 183 22.12 11.53 -8.15
C TYR A 183 22.08 13.06 -8.31
N PRO A 184 22.70 13.83 -7.39
CA PRO A 184 22.66 15.29 -7.38
C PRO A 184 23.33 15.94 -8.60
N GLU A 185 24.22 15.23 -9.29
CA GLU A 185 24.95 15.68 -10.48
C GLU A 185 24.13 15.58 -11.78
N ILE A 186 23.14 14.68 -11.84
CA ILE A 186 22.35 14.47 -13.07
C ILE A 186 21.40 15.65 -13.29
N LYS A 187 21.52 16.31 -14.44
CA LYS A 187 20.57 17.35 -14.86
C LYS A 187 19.34 16.67 -15.45
N LEU A 188 18.19 16.92 -14.84
CA LEU A 188 16.92 16.36 -15.29
C LEU A 188 16.21 17.32 -16.22
N ARG A 189 15.74 16.79 -17.35
CA ARG A 189 14.72 17.39 -18.19
C ARG A 189 13.35 17.22 -17.53
N GLY A 190 12.51 18.22 -17.70
CA GLY A 190 11.13 18.26 -17.28
C GLY A 190 10.17 17.80 -18.37
N ALA A 191 8.88 18.04 -18.13
CA ALA A 191 7.80 17.59 -18.99
C ALA A 191 6.54 18.44 -18.79
N ASP A 192 5.77 18.59 -19.86
CA ASP A 192 4.37 18.98 -19.80
C ASP A 192 3.56 17.72 -19.44
N MET A 193 2.79 17.74 -18.34
CA MET A 193 2.00 16.60 -17.86
C MET A 193 0.52 16.98 -17.72
N THR A 194 -0.38 16.29 -18.42
CA THR A 194 -1.84 16.48 -18.27
C THR A 194 -2.45 15.18 -17.75
N PHE A 195 -2.83 15.16 -16.48
CA PHE A 195 -3.56 14.06 -15.86
C PHE A 195 -5.03 14.12 -16.25
N GLY A 196 -5.55 13.04 -16.80
CA GLY A 196 -6.95 12.94 -17.23
C GLY A 196 -7.90 12.54 -16.10
N GLN A 197 -9.15 12.28 -16.46
CA GLN A 197 -10.16 11.83 -15.51
C GLN A 197 -9.78 10.47 -14.92
N ALA A 198 -9.62 10.41 -13.59
CA ALA A 198 -9.35 9.17 -12.87
C ALA A 198 -10.64 8.36 -12.65
N THR A 199 -10.54 7.04 -12.79
CA THR A 199 -11.59 6.07 -12.42
C THR A 199 -11.21 5.25 -11.19
N ALA A 200 -9.94 5.34 -10.75
CA ALA A 200 -9.50 4.82 -9.47
C ALA A 200 -10.27 5.53 -8.32
N PRO A 201 -10.97 4.81 -7.44
CA PRO A 201 -11.75 5.44 -6.38
C PRO A 201 -10.88 6.29 -5.45
N PHE A 202 -11.23 7.57 -5.26
CA PHE A 202 -10.52 8.46 -4.35
C PHE A 202 -10.75 8.06 -2.90
N ARG A 203 -9.71 8.16 -2.06
CA ARG A 203 -9.76 7.91 -0.60
C ARG A 203 -10.32 6.53 -0.21
N ALA A 204 -10.35 5.58 -1.14
CA ALA A 204 -10.96 4.26 -0.99
C ALA A 204 -9.98 3.15 -0.56
N GLY A 205 -8.82 3.51 -0.03
CA GLY A 205 -7.78 2.52 0.30
C GLY A 205 -7.09 1.88 -0.91
N THR A 206 -7.30 2.37 -2.14
CA THR A 206 -6.75 1.84 -3.41
C THR A 206 -5.39 2.43 -3.85
N SER A 207 -4.77 3.24 -2.98
CA SER A 207 -3.57 4.08 -3.20
C SER A 207 -3.40 4.70 -4.59
N SER A 208 -4.42 5.44 -5.01
CA SER A 208 -4.32 6.41 -6.11
C SER A 208 -3.15 7.40 -5.99
N SER A 209 -2.66 7.68 -4.77
CA SER A 209 -1.45 8.48 -4.54
C SER A 209 -0.19 7.82 -5.11
N SER A 210 -0.06 6.51 -4.94
CA SER A 210 1.10 5.74 -5.42
C SER A 210 1.07 5.58 -6.93
N ALA A 211 -0.13 5.57 -7.54
CA ALA A 211 -0.28 5.63 -8.99
C ALA A 211 0.28 6.95 -9.57
N LEU A 212 0.05 8.10 -8.91
CA LEU A 212 0.66 9.37 -9.31
C LEU A 212 2.19 9.35 -9.21
N VAL A 213 2.72 8.75 -8.14
CA VAL A 213 4.18 8.61 -7.91
C VAL A 213 4.81 7.74 -9.01
N VAL A 214 4.18 6.61 -9.35
CA VAL A 214 4.62 5.75 -10.44
C VAL A 214 4.58 6.50 -11.78
N LEU A 215 3.47 7.18 -12.11
CA LEU A 215 3.37 7.97 -13.34
C LEU A 215 4.43 9.07 -13.44
N ALA A 216 4.70 9.76 -12.33
CA ALA A 216 5.72 10.80 -12.27
C ALA A 216 7.13 10.22 -12.46
N PHE A 217 7.42 9.05 -11.89
CA PHE A 217 8.68 8.35 -12.15
C PHE A 217 8.82 7.89 -13.60
N LEU A 218 7.76 7.33 -14.17
CA LEU A 218 7.75 6.90 -15.58
C LEU A 218 7.98 8.10 -16.51
N THR A 219 7.46 9.27 -16.14
CA THR A 219 7.74 10.55 -16.81
C THR A 219 9.21 10.95 -16.69
N LEU A 220 9.77 10.91 -15.47
CA LEU A 220 11.19 11.17 -15.22
C LEU A 220 12.06 10.26 -16.11
N TYR A 221 11.76 8.97 -16.12
CA TYR A 221 12.48 7.99 -16.93
C TYR A 221 12.35 8.29 -18.43
N LEU A 222 11.14 8.51 -18.94
CA LEU A 222 10.91 8.87 -20.35
C LEU A 222 11.72 10.09 -20.78
N ALA A 223 11.71 11.16 -19.98
CA ALA A 223 12.36 12.41 -20.30
C ALA A 223 13.91 12.32 -20.29
N ASN A 224 14.47 11.36 -19.54
CA ASN A 224 15.89 11.35 -19.19
C ASN A 224 16.63 10.03 -19.50
N ARG A 225 15.94 8.98 -20.00
CA ARG A 225 16.47 7.60 -20.15
C ARG A 225 17.83 7.47 -20.86
N SER A 226 18.20 8.42 -21.72
CA SER A 226 19.47 8.43 -22.44
C SER A 226 20.69 8.71 -21.55
N HIS A 227 20.51 9.27 -20.36
CA HIS A 227 21.59 9.64 -19.45
C HIS A 227 21.31 9.32 -17.98
N LEU A 228 20.31 8.47 -17.69
CA LEU A 228 20.13 7.88 -16.37
C LEU A 228 21.13 6.72 -16.17
N PRO A 229 21.57 6.45 -14.93
CA PRO A 229 22.35 5.26 -14.65
C PRO A 229 21.54 4.00 -14.95
N GLN A 230 22.21 2.86 -15.09
CA GLN A 230 21.51 1.59 -15.21
C GLN A 230 20.73 1.30 -13.93
N MET A 231 19.40 1.24 -14.04
CA MET A 231 18.51 0.95 -12.93
C MET A 231 17.93 -0.46 -13.07
N ASN A 232 18.16 -1.32 -12.08
CA ASN A 232 17.39 -2.56 -11.95
C ASN A 232 16.00 -2.25 -11.37
N ILE A 233 15.02 -3.09 -11.68
CA ILE A 233 13.61 -2.82 -11.35
C ILE A 233 13.34 -2.92 -9.84
N GLN A 234 14.10 -3.74 -9.12
CA GLN A 234 13.98 -3.92 -7.68
C GLN A 234 14.34 -2.63 -6.93
N ASP A 235 15.44 -2.00 -7.31
CA ASP A 235 15.88 -0.72 -6.75
C ASP A 235 14.94 0.43 -7.12
N VAL A 236 14.39 0.41 -8.34
CA VAL A 236 13.32 1.35 -8.72
C VAL A 236 12.14 1.22 -7.77
N CYS A 237 11.64 0.00 -7.56
CA CYS A 237 10.50 -0.24 -6.68
C CYS A 237 10.75 0.26 -5.25
N ARG A 238 11.93 -0.05 -4.68
CA ARG A 238 12.34 0.46 -3.37
C ARG A 238 12.41 1.99 -3.34
N MET A 239 13.04 2.60 -4.34
CA MET A 239 13.16 4.05 -4.46
C MET A 239 11.78 4.73 -4.52
N LEU A 240 10.80 4.15 -5.19
CA LEU A 240 9.45 4.72 -5.28
C LEU A 240 8.70 4.66 -3.95
N GLY A 241 8.91 3.60 -3.15
CA GLY A 241 8.42 3.56 -1.76
C GLY A 241 9.03 4.67 -0.90
N GLU A 242 10.33 4.90 -1.02
CA GLU A 242 11.06 5.96 -0.33
C GLU A 242 10.69 7.36 -0.82
N ALA A 243 10.33 7.51 -2.10
CA ALA A 243 9.95 8.78 -2.69
C ALA A 243 8.74 9.38 -1.96
N GLU A 244 7.73 8.57 -1.65
CA GLU A 244 6.52 9.03 -0.94
C GLU A 244 6.79 9.59 0.45
N TRP A 245 7.96 9.32 1.04
CA TRP A 245 8.33 9.88 2.34
C TRP A 245 8.46 11.41 2.26
N TYR A 246 8.82 11.94 1.08
CA TYR A 246 8.78 13.38 0.81
C TYR A 246 7.38 13.98 1.04
N VAL A 247 6.32 13.21 0.79
CA VAL A 247 4.94 13.68 0.98
C VAL A 247 4.52 13.63 2.46
N GLY A 248 5.29 12.93 3.30
CA GLY A 248 5.07 12.78 4.75
C GLY A 248 4.53 11.42 5.16
N THR A 249 4.32 10.50 4.22
CA THR A 249 3.92 9.12 4.48
C THR A 249 5.12 8.20 4.37
N HIS A 250 5.61 7.70 5.50
CA HIS A 250 6.77 6.81 5.55
C HIS A 250 6.39 5.34 5.32
N GLY A 251 5.71 5.05 4.20
CA GLY A 251 5.29 3.69 3.82
C GLY A 251 6.44 2.79 3.35
N GLY A 252 6.10 1.58 2.90
CA GLY A 252 7.02 0.70 2.17
C GLY A 252 6.87 0.87 0.65
N ALA A 253 7.21 -0.17 -0.11
CA ALA A 253 7.29 -0.15 -1.57
C ALA A 253 6.24 -1.02 -2.28
N ASN A 254 5.36 -1.72 -1.54
CA ASN A 254 4.44 -2.68 -2.13
C ASN A 254 3.51 -2.04 -3.16
N ASP A 255 2.91 -0.90 -2.81
CA ASP A 255 1.95 -0.21 -3.66
C ASP A 255 2.57 0.14 -5.03
N GLN A 256 3.75 0.75 -5.01
CA GLN A 256 4.47 1.16 -6.21
C GLN A 256 4.96 -0.06 -7.00
N THR A 257 5.41 -1.12 -6.32
CA THR A 257 5.84 -2.38 -6.93
C THR A 257 4.68 -3.04 -7.69
N THR A 258 3.53 -3.19 -7.06
CA THR A 258 2.34 -3.80 -7.65
C THR A 258 1.82 -2.95 -8.80
N ILE A 259 1.69 -1.63 -8.61
CA ILE A 259 1.26 -0.73 -9.69
C ILE A 259 2.22 -0.81 -10.86
N LEU A 260 3.53 -0.90 -10.66
CA LEU A 260 4.50 -0.92 -11.75
C LEU A 260 4.56 -2.28 -12.47
N ARG A 261 4.30 -3.40 -11.78
CA ARG A 261 4.69 -4.74 -12.26
C ARG A 261 3.57 -5.75 -12.48
N ASN A 262 2.36 -5.52 -11.96
CA ASN A 262 1.30 -6.53 -11.98
C ASN A 262 0.91 -6.93 -13.43
N PRO A 263 0.95 -8.21 -13.82
CA PRO A 263 0.32 -8.65 -15.06
C PRO A 263 -1.21 -8.62 -14.97
N VAL A 264 -1.89 -8.54 -16.12
CA VAL A 264 -3.35 -8.66 -16.19
C VAL A 264 -3.81 -10.00 -15.62
N ASN A 265 -4.98 -10.03 -14.96
CA ASN A 265 -5.59 -11.24 -14.39
C ASN A 265 -4.69 -12.02 -13.43
N SER A 266 -3.84 -11.32 -12.68
CA SER A 266 -2.90 -11.94 -11.74
C SER A 266 -2.88 -11.23 -10.39
N VAL A 267 -2.29 -11.92 -9.41
CA VAL A 267 -1.94 -11.38 -8.10
C VAL A 267 -0.43 -11.37 -8.00
N LEU A 268 0.18 -10.25 -7.64
CA LEU A 268 1.61 -10.13 -7.48
C LEU A 268 2.03 -10.48 -6.05
N TYR A 269 2.89 -11.50 -5.91
CA TYR A 269 3.56 -11.82 -4.64
C TYR A 269 4.91 -11.10 -4.55
N ASN A 270 4.97 -10.03 -3.76
CA ASN A 270 6.17 -9.24 -3.48
C ASN A 270 6.89 -9.75 -2.22
N ARG A 271 8.03 -10.41 -2.38
CA ARG A 271 8.80 -10.98 -1.28
C ARG A 271 9.87 -10.01 -0.77
N HIS A 272 9.48 -9.16 0.16
CA HIS A 272 10.40 -8.24 0.84
C HIS A 272 11.26 -8.94 1.90
N SER A 273 10.92 -10.17 2.29
CA SER A 273 11.70 -10.97 3.24
C SER A 273 12.98 -11.55 2.65
N ARG A 274 13.18 -11.42 1.33
CA ARG A 274 14.41 -11.79 0.64
C ARG A 274 15.41 -10.63 0.64
N PRO A 275 16.73 -10.90 0.57
CA PRO A 275 17.74 -9.85 0.47
C PRO A 275 17.54 -8.89 -0.71
N THR A 276 17.01 -9.41 -1.82
CA THR A 276 16.59 -8.65 -2.99
C THR A 276 15.10 -8.82 -3.20
N LEU A 277 14.39 -7.71 -3.43
CA LEU A 277 12.95 -7.75 -3.70
C LEU A 277 12.66 -8.65 -4.90
N GLU A 278 11.89 -9.70 -4.67
CA GLU A 278 11.40 -10.60 -5.72
C GLU A 278 9.89 -10.40 -5.89
N SER A 279 9.42 -10.28 -7.13
CA SER A 279 7.98 -10.24 -7.39
C SER A 279 7.61 -11.36 -8.35
N THR A 280 6.71 -12.25 -7.91
CA THR A 280 6.21 -13.37 -8.70
C THR A 280 4.73 -13.15 -8.99
N PRO A 281 4.33 -13.06 -10.26
CA PRO A 281 2.92 -13.11 -10.63
C PRO A 281 2.36 -14.49 -10.31
N LEU A 282 1.23 -14.53 -9.62
CA LEU A 282 0.48 -15.73 -9.30
C LEU A 282 -0.88 -15.69 -10.03
N PRO A 283 -1.37 -16.85 -10.50
CA PRO A 283 -2.75 -16.96 -10.95
C PRO A 283 -3.71 -16.67 -9.78
N PHE A 284 -4.95 -16.33 -10.11
CA PHE A 284 -6.02 -16.22 -9.12
C PHE A 284 -7.08 -17.31 -9.37
N VAL A 285 -7.78 -17.70 -8.30
CA VAL A 285 -8.87 -18.67 -8.38
C VAL A 285 -9.98 -18.17 -9.31
N LYS A 286 -10.44 -19.03 -10.22
CA LYS A 286 -11.47 -18.73 -11.23
C LYS A 286 -12.87 -18.74 -10.61
N GLY A 287 -13.83 -18.02 -11.22
CA GLY A 287 -15.21 -17.94 -10.71
C GLY A 287 -15.36 -17.10 -9.44
N VAL A 288 -14.40 -16.20 -9.19
CA VAL A 288 -14.40 -15.30 -8.04
C VAL A 288 -14.25 -13.86 -8.54
N HIS A 289 -15.20 -13.03 -8.13
CA HIS A 289 -15.14 -11.58 -8.28
C HIS A 289 -14.74 -10.92 -6.96
N VAL A 290 -14.21 -9.70 -7.06
CA VAL A 290 -13.96 -8.86 -5.90
C VAL A 290 -14.90 -7.66 -5.94
N VAL A 291 -15.73 -7.53 -4.90
CA VAL A 291 -16.53 -6.33 -4.66
C VAL A 291 -15.75 -5.42 -3.71
N LEU A 292 -15.35 -4.26 -4.20
CA LEU A 292 -14.81 -3.18 -3.38
C LEU A 292 -15.99 -2.36 -2.85
N ALA A 293 -16.13 -2.25 -1.53
CA ALA A 293 -17.23 -1.52 -0.88
C ALA A 293 -16.71 -0.51 0.15
N ASN A 294 -17.20 0.73 0.10
CA ASN A 294 -16.79 1.81 0.97
C ASN A 294 -17.59 1.81 2.28
N SER A 295 -16.92 1.85 3.43
CA SER A 295 -17.62 1.98 4.73
C SER A 295 -18.27 3.36 4.95
N LEU A 296 -17.98 4.33 4.08
CA LEU A 296 -18.32 5.76 4.22
C LEU A 296 -17.73 6.41 5.49
N TRP A 297 -16.87 5.69 6.20
CA TRP A 297 -16.08 6.24 7.28
C TRP A 297 -14.76 6.75 6.72
N GLU A 298 -14.71 8.05 6.43
CA GLU A 298 -13.49 8.65 5.89
C GLU A 298 -12.43 8.87 6.96
N VAL A 299 -11.20 8.46 6.66
CA VAL A 299 -10.01 8.85 7.43
C VAL A 299 -9.35 10.02 6.76
N ASN A 300 -9.32 11.17 7.43
CA ASN A 300 -8.46 12.25 6.99
C ASN A 300 -6.98 11.89 7.27
N LYS A 301 -6.23 11.58 6.20
CA LYS A 301 -4.80 11.28 6.27
C LYS A 301 -3.97 12.47 6.76
N THR A 302 -4.33 13.72 6.42
CA THR A 302 -3.53 14.91 6.77
C THR A 302 -3.65 15.34 8.24
N LEU A 303 -4.80 15.13 8.89
CA LEU A 303 -5.03 15.55 10.28
C LEU A 303 -4.76 14.48 11.35
N GLY A 304 -4.74 13.20 11.00
CA GLY A 304 -4.57 12.12 11.99
C GLY A 304 -4.29 10.72 11.46
N GLY A 305 -4.59 10.45 10.18
CA GLY A 305 -4.27 9.17 9.54
C GLY A 305 -2.75 8.93 9.46
N ASN A 306 -1.96 9.95 9.11
CA ASN A 306 -0.49 9.85 9.08
C ASN A 306 0.09 9.44 10.44
N GLN A 307 -0.43 9.99 11.55
CA GLN A 307 0.04 9.62 12.88
C GLN A 307 -0.29 8.16 13.22
N SER A 308 -1.50 7.68 12.89
CA SER A 308 -1.88 6.29 13.17
C SER A 308 -1.03 5.31 12.36
N PHE A 309 -0.80 5.61 11.08
CA PHE A 309 0.03 4.83 10.18
C PHE A 309 1.50 4.82 10.65
N ASN A 310 2.09 5.99 10.89
CA ASN A 310 3.48 6.11 11.35
C ASN A 310 3.69 5.48 12.73
N MET A 311 2.68 5.51 13.62
CA MET A 311 2.73 4.81 14.90
C MET A 311 2.75 3.28 14.74
N ARG A 312 2.06 2.71 13.75
CA ARG A 312 2.17 1.27 13.45
C ARG A 312 3.57 0.91 12.97
N LYS A 313 4.17 1.74 12.11
CA LYS A 313 5.57 1.59 11.72
C LYS A 313 6.51 1.67 12.93
N GLY A 314 6.23 2.57 13.86
CA GLY A 314 6.93 2.65 15.14
C GLY A 314 6.84 1.36 15.96
N TRP A 315 5.67 0.70 15.99
CA TRP A 315 5.49 -0.59 16.67
C TRP A 315 6.32 -1.69 16.03
N MET A 316 6.33 -1.75 14.70
CA MET A 316 7.15 -2.72 13.95
C MET A 316 8.63 -2.51 14.24
N LYS A 317 9.13 -1.28 14.02
CA LYS A 317 10.54 -0.95 14.18
C LYS A 317 11.02 -1.19 15.61
N MET A 318 10.26 -0.75 16.61
CA MET A 318 10.62 -0.99 18.01
C MET A 318 10.56 -2.47 18.39
N GLY A 319 9.58 -3.20 17.86
CA GLY A 319 9.44 -4.62 18.13
C GLY A 319 10.58 -5.43 17.54
N ASP A 320 10.97 -5.11 16.31
CA ASP A 320 12.13 -5.64 15.60
C ASP A 320 13.43 -5.39 16.37
N GLU A 321 13.71 -4.13 16.72
CA GLU A 321 14.91 -3.78 17.49
C GLU A 321 14.99 -4.50 18.84
N ILE A 322 13.88 -4.58 19.60
CA ILE A 322 13.86 -5.32 20.87
C ILE A 322 14.01 -6.83 20.66
N MET A 323 13.45 -7.39 19.58
CA MET A 323 13.66 -8.81 19.25
C MET A 323 15.13 -9.09 18.96
N THR A 324 15.79 -8.24 18.17
CA THR A 324 17.23 -8.34 17.89
C THR A 324 18.04 -8.31 19.18
N LEU A 325 17.74 -7.38 20.11
CA LEU A 325 18.41 -7.33 21.41
C LEU A 325 18.20 -8.60 22.25
N ILE A 326 17.00 -9.20 22.19
CA ILE A 326 16.72 -10.49 22.87
C ILE A 326 17.56 -11.61 22.24
N ILE A 327 17.67 -11.66 20.92
CA ILE A 327 18.50 -12.66 20.20
C ILE A 327 19.96 -12.51 20.59
N GLU A 328 20.50 -11.28 20.57
CA GLU A 328 21.87 -10.97 20.97
C GLU A 328 22.14 -11.34 22.44
N ALA A 329 21.22 -11.02 23.34
CA ALA A 329 21.34 -11.38 24.76
C ALA A 329 21.31 -12.89 24.97
N ALA A 330 20.49 -13.62 24.20
CA ALA A 330 20.43 -15.08 24.25
C ALA A 330 21.73 -15.71 23.72
N ALA A 331 22.29 -15.18 22.63
CA ALA A 331 23.59 -15.58 22.11
C ALA A 331 24.72 -15.34 23.13
N ASP A 332 24.75 -14.16 23.76
CA ASP A 332 25.72 -13.83 24.82
C ASP A 332 25.60 -14.77 26.02
N ALA A 333 24.38 -15.01 26.52
CA ALA A 333 24.14 -15.92 27.64
C ALA A 333 24.58 -17.36 27.32
N ARG A 334 24.30 -17.84 26.10
CA ARG A 334 24.75 -19.15 25.60
C ARG A 334 26.27 -19.22 25.52
N SER A 335 26.94 -18.19 25.00
CA SER A 335 28.41 -18.15 24.91
C SER A 335 29.10 -18.21 26.28
N LYS A 336 28.43 -17.69 27.33
CA LYS A 336 28.89 -17.71 28.72
C LYS A 336 28.46 -18.95 29.50
N GLY A 337 27.70 -19.86 28.88
CA GLY A 337 27.19 -21.07 29.52
C GLY A 337 26.12 -20.83 30.59
N LEU A 338 25.40 -19.70 30.51
CA LEU A 338 24.32 -19.33 31.43
C LEU A 338 22.96 -19.94 31.06
N ASN A 339 22.90 -20.72 29.99
CA ASN A 339 21.70 -21.35 29.43
C ASN A 339 21.42 -22.77 29.98
N ARG A 340 21.87 -23.07 31.21
CA ARG A 340 21.86 -24.44 31.76
C ARG A 340 20.68 -24.74 32.68
N SER A 341 20.06 -23.71 33.26
CA SER A 341 18.91 -23.87 34.14
C SER A 341 17.60 -23.81 33.37
N GLU A 342 16.61 -24.56 33.83
CA GLU A 342 15.23 -24.44 33.34
C GLU A 342 14.74 -22.99 33.51
N GLY A 343 14.10 -22.40 32.51
CA GLY A 343 13.65 -21.01 32.56
C GLY A 343 14.75 -19.95 32.34
N TRP A 344 15.97 -20.34 31.92
CA TRP A 344 17.07 -19.39 31.72
C TRP A 344 16.70 -18.25 30.78
N LEU A 345 15.94 -18.51 29.72
CA LEU A 345 15.60 -17.50 28.72
C LEU A 345 14.55 -16.54 29.28
N SER A 346 13.61 -17.06 30.07
CA SER A 346 12.63 -16.21 30.76
C SER A 346 13.30 -15.29 31.77
N ASN A 347 14.23 -15.83 32.57
CA ASN A 347 15.00 -15.06 33.54
C ASN A 347 15.87 -14.00 32.86
N LEU A 348 16.54 -14.37 31.76
CA LEU A 348 17.33 -13.44 30.96
C LEU A 348 16.47 -12.25 30.50
N VAL A 349 15.26 -12.51 29.97
CA VAL A 349 14.40 -11.45 29.48
C VAL A 349 13.94 -10.52 30.61
N ILE A 350 13.55 -11.09 31.76
CA ILE A 350 13.14 -10.33 32.94
C ILE A 350 14.29 -9.46 33.45
N GLU A 351 15.49 -10.03 33.61
CA GLU A 351 16.64 -9.34 34.17
C GLU A 351 17.20 -8.25 33.24
N LYS A 352 17.28 -8.52 31.93
CA LYS A 352 17.86 -7.59 30.95
C LYS A 352 16.89 -6.51 30.51
N PHE A 353 15.61 -6.86 30.32
CA PHE A 353 14.64 -5.97 29.67
C PHE A 353 13.52 -5.50 30.61
N GLY A 354 13.37 -6.13 31.78
CA GLY A 354 12.42 -5.67 32.81
C GLY A 354 10.95 -6.01 32.52
N PHE A 355 10.67 -6.98 31.65
CA PHE A 355 9.31 -7.47 31.41
C PHE A 355 9.24 -9.00 31.37
N THR A 356 8.06 -9.55 31.63
CA THR A 356 7.82 -11.00 31.64
C THR A 356 7.40 -11.50 30.25
N PRO A 357 8.03 -12.56 29.72
CA PRO A 357 7.56 -13.26 28.52
C PRO A 357 6.11 -13.74 28.66
N GLY A 358 5.43 -13.88 27.52
CA GLY A 358 4.04 -14.33 27.46
C GLY A 358 3.84 -15.82 27.68
N CYS A 359 4.90 -16.61 27.58
CA CYS A 359 4.90 -18.04 27.80
C CYS A 359 6.26 -18.46 28.35
N ARG A 360 6.34 -19.70 28.83
CA ARG A 360 7.62 -20.36 29.04
C ARG A 360 8.14 -20.85 27.68
N PRO A 361 9.33 -20.43 27.22
CA PRO A 361 9.83 -20.73 25.89
C PRO A 361 10.55 -22.09 25.86
N THR A 362 9.80 -23.17 26.10
CA THR A 362 10.33 -24.52 26.29
C THR A 362 11.07 -25.04 25.06
N LEU A 363 10.54 -24.85 23.85
CA LEU A 363 11.19 -25.29 22.62
C LEU A 363 12.52 -24.55 22.41
N LEU A 364 12.54 -23.23 22.60
CA LEU A 364 13.75 -22.42 22.46
C LEU A 364 14.81 -22.73 23.54
N GLU A 365 14.41 -23.19 24.72
CA GLU A 365 15.33 -23.61 25.78
C GLU A 365 15.87 -25.03 25.57
N THR A 366 15.06 -25.94 25.02
CA THR A 366 15.41 -27.36 24.89
C THR A 366 16.10 -27.72 23.57
N HIS A 367 16.01 -26.86 22.54
CA HIS A 367 16.59 -27.07 21.21
C HIS A 367 17.64 -25.99 20.91
N PRO A 368 18.87 -26.10 21.46
CA PRO A 368 19.91 -25.08 21.31
C PRO A 368 20.30 -24.82 19.85
N GLU A 369 20.11 -25.79 18.95
CA GLU A 369 20.35 -25.66 17.51
C GLU A 369 19.42 -24.66 16.82
N TYR A 370 18.27 -24.32 17.43
CA TYR A 370 17.39 -23.29 16.88
C TYR A 370 18.03 -21.91 16.93
N TRP A 371 18.86 -21.62 17.94
CA TRP A 371 19.48 -20.31 18.08
C TRP A 371 20.49 -20.01 16.97
N GLU A 372 21.26 -21.01 16.52
CA GLU A 372 22.19 -20.84 15.39
C GLU A 372 21.44 -20.42 14.13
N LYS A 373 20.26 -21.01 13.90
CA LYS A 373 19.41 -20.66 12.76
C LYS A 373 18.71 -19.30 12.93
N ILE A 374 18.25 -18.98 14.13
CA ILE A 374 17.67 -17.66 14.44
C ILE A 374 18.70 -16.57 14.20
N GLU A 375 19.92 -16.71 14.73
CA GLU A 375 21.00 -15.74 14.56
C GLU A 375 21.40 -15.57 13.09
N ALA A 376 21.42 -16.66 12.31
CA ALA A 376 21.78 -16.61 10.90
C ALA A 376 20.70 -16.00 10.00
N ASN A 377 19.42 -16.24 10.31
CA ASN A 377 18.32 -16.00 9.37
C ASN A 377 17.33 -14.90 9.81
N TYR A 378 17.37 -14.47 11.06
CA TYR A 378 16.53 -13.35 11.51
C TYR A 378 17.09 -12.04 10.96
N HIS A 379 16.30 -11.35 10.15
CA HIS A 379 16.62 -10.01 9.67
C HIS A 379 15.66 -8.97 10.23
N LYS A 380 14.35 -9.22 10.08
CA LYS A 380 13.25 -8.41 10.62
C LYS A 380 12.05 -9.28 10.94
N PHE A 381 10.94 -8.68 11.39
CA PHE A 381 9.67 -9.41 11.55
C PHE A 381 9.19 -10.13 10.29
N GLY A 382 9.55 -9.67 9.10
CA GLY A 382 9.34 -10.42 7.87
C GLY A 382 9.92 -11.83 7.86
N SER A 383 10.98 -12.09 8.63
CA SER A 383 11.60 -13.40 8.77
C SER A 383 10.76 -14.40 9.58
N LEU A 384 9.68 -13.98 10.26
CA LEU A 384 8.91 -14.84 11.19
C LEU A 384 8.08 -15.91 10.46
N HIS A 385 8.75 -16.85 9.80
CA HIS A 385 8.19 -18.01 9.11
C HIS A 385 9.22 -19.15 9.10
N GLU A 386 8.76 -20.40 9.15
CA GLU A 386 9.62 -21.58 9.21
C GLU A 386 10.57 -21.72 8.01
N ASP A 387 10.10 -21.42 6.79
CA ASP A 387 10.93 -21.45 5.57
C ASP A 387 12.10 -20.44 5.59
N ILE A 388 12.02 -19.40 6.41
CA ILE A 388 13.05 -18.36 6.50
C ILE A 388 13.95 -18.64 7.69
N LEU A 389 13.38 -18.79 8.90
CA LEU A 389 14.18 -19.02 10.10
C LEU A 389 14.75 -20.43 10.18
N GLY A 390 14.19 -21.41 9.48
CA GLY A 390 14.62 -22.80 9.53
C GLY A 390 14.25 -23.52 10.84
N ILE A 391 13.32 -22.96 11.62
CA ILE A 391 12.79 -23.54 12.87
C ILE A 391 11.27 -23.70 12.78
N PRO A 392 10.65 -24.63 13.51
CA PRO A 392 9.21 -24.85 13.44
C PRO A 392 8.41 -23.61 13.86
N ASN A 393 7.24 -23.40 13.22
CA ASN A 393 6.33 -22.31 13.59
C ASN A 393 5.97 -22.28 15.09
N ALA A 394 5.94 -23.44 15.78
CA ALA A 394 5.73 -23.50 17.23
C ALA A 394 6.85 -22.79 18.03
N ALA A 395 8.12 -22.93 17.62
CA ALA A 395 9.24 -22.23 18.25
C ALA A 395 9.25 -20.73 17.90
N ILE A 396 8.84 -20.36 16.69
CA ILE A 396 8.64 -18.96 16.29
C ILE A 396 7.55 -18.30 17.16
N ASN A 397 6.47 -19.03 17.48
CA ASN A 397 5.46 -18.55 18.42
C ASN A 397 6.04 -18.28 19.81
N GLU A 398 6.90 -19.14 20.35
CA GLU A 398 7.60 -18.85 21.61
C GLU A 398 8.49 -17.60 21.50
N MET A 399 9.20 -17.44 20.38
CA MET A 399 10.04 -16.26 20.10
C MET A 399 9.21 -14.97 20.10
N VAL A 400 8.06 -14.95 19.42
CA VAL A 400 7.09 -13.84 19.45
C VAL A 400 6.65 -13.54 20.89
N MET A 401 6.43 -14.56 21.70
CA MET A 401 5.98 -14.41 23.08
C MET A 401 7.07 -13.86 24.03
N LEU A 402 8.34 -13.84 23.63
CA LEU A 402 9.40 -13.16 24.39
C LEU A 402 9.19 -11.65 24.44
N LEU A 403 8.61 -11.05 23.39
CA LEU A 403 8.31 -9.61 23.36
C LEU A 403 7.20 -9.25 24.35
N PRO A 404 7.17 -8.03 24.91
CA PRO A 404 6.06 -7.56 25.72
C PRO A 404 4.83 -7.25 24.84
N VAL A 405 3.63 -7.41 25.39
CA VAL A 405 2.39 -6.99 24.68
C VAL A 405 2.43 -5.51 24.33
N LYS A 406 2.87 -4.70 25.30
CA LYS A 406 2.95 -3.26 25.20
C LYS A 406 4.11 -2.74 26.03
N ILE A 407 4.78 -1.69 25.56
CA ILE A 407 5.81 -0.98 26.31
C ILE A 407 5.56 0.54 26.29
N THR A 408 5.81 1.22 27.41
CA THR A 408 5.71 2.67 27.52
C THR A 408 6.96 3.36 26.92
N PRO A 409 6.88 4.64 26.53
CA PRO A 409 8.05 5.40 26.10
C PRO A 409 9.22 5.39 27.09
N GLU A 410 8.93 5.42 28.40
CA GLU A 410 9.93 5.39 29.47
C GLU A 410 10.64 4.03 29.57
N GLU A 411 9.88 2.93 29.50
CA GLU A 411 10.45 1.58 29.50
C GLU A 411 11.27 1.33 28.23
N ALA A 412 10.76 1.72 27.06
CA ALA A 412 11.49 1.63 25.79
C ALA A 412 12.78 2.46 25.83
N GLY A 413 12.73 3.66 26.42
CA GLY A 413 13.90 4.50 26.60
C GLY A 413 14.98 3.85 27.47
N ARG A 414 14.58 3.15 28.54
CA ARG A 414 15.51 2.39 29.40
C ARG A 414 16.21 1.27 28.64
N ILE A 415 15.48 0.53 27.81
CA ILE A 415 16.01 -0.59 27.03
C ILE A 415 16.92 -0.10 25.90
N LEU A 416 16.48 0.93 25.17
CA LEU A 416 17.17 1.43 23.98
C LEU A 416 18.23 2.50 24.29
N GLY A 417 18.44 2.84 25.56
CA GLY A 417 19.40 3.85 26.00
C GLY A 417 19.07 5.26 25.49
N LYS A 418 17.78 5.61 25.39
CA LYS A 418 17.29 6.90 24.86
C LYS A 418 16.34 7.56 25.86
N ASP A 419 16.31 8.88 25.90
CA ASP A 419 15.31 9.59 26.69
C ASP A 419 13.90 9.47 26.07
N LYS A 420 12.87 9.70 26.88
CA LYS A 420 11.47 9.61 26.48
C LYS A 420 11.14 10.44 25.23
N SER A 421 11.65 11.67 25.15
CA SER A 421 11.31 12.58 24.04
C SER A 421 11.89 12.08 22.72
N THR A 422 13.10 11.51 22.77
CA THR A 422 13.72 10.85 21.63
C THR A 422 12.93 9.62 21.19
N ILE A 423 12.45 8.78 22.12
CA ILE A 423 11.58 7.64 21.80
C ILE A 423 10.28 8.09 21.13
N GLU A 424 9.56 9.04 21.73
CA GLU A 424 8.30 9.56 21.19
C GLU A 424 8.49 10.20 19.80
N ARG A 425 9.67 10.75 19.52
CA ARG A 425 10.02 11.30 18.21
C ARG A 425 10.31 10.20 17.16
N ILE A 426 11.18 9.25 17.47
CA ILE A 426 11.65 8.24 16.51
C ILE A 426 10.53 7.23 16.17
N TYR A 427 9.75 6.80 17.16
CA TYR A 427 8.74 5.76 16.98
C TYR A 427 7.31 6.31 16.90
N THR A 428 7.15 7.64 16.79
CA THR A 428 5.88 8.36 16.89
C THR A 428 5.24 8.25 18.28
N ARG A 429 4.86 9.40 18.85
CA ARG A 429 4.25 9.46 20.18
C ARG A 429 2.95 8.64 20.22
N PRO A 430 2.81 7.68 21.16
CA PRO A 430 1.59 6.90 21.26
C PRO A 430 0.43 7.78 21.75
N LYS A 431 -0.77 7.56 21.21
CA LYS A 431 -1.97 8.23 21.71
C LYS A 431 -2.23 7.81 23.17
N ARG A 432 -2.67 8.74 24.02
CA ARG A 432 -2.93 8.49 25.46
C ARG A 432 -3.82 7.25 25.70
N LYS A 433 -4.86 7.06 24.88
CA LYS A 433 -5.78 5.90 24.94
C LYS A 433 -5.15 4.55 24.60
N ILE A 434 -4.03 4.55 23.89
CA ILE A 434 -3.27 3.34 23.53
C ILE A 434 -2.28 3.02 24.66
N GLY A 435 -1.61 4.06 25.18
CA GLY A 435 -0.77 3.97 26.36
C GLY A 435 0.55 3.22 26.15
N GLY A 436 1.02 3.06 24.91
CA GLY A 436 2.33 2.46 24.61
C GLY A 436 2.45 1.92 23.18
N TYR A 437 3.58 1.28 22.90
CA TYR A 437 3.91 0.61 21.65
C TYR A 437 3.57 -0.89 21.74
N HIS A 438 2.84 -1.44 20.77
CA HIS A 438 2.35 -2.83 20.82
C HIS A 438 3.27 -3.78 20.06
N LEU A 439 4.22 -4.40 20.75
CA LEU A 439 5.31 -5.15 20.08
C LEU A 439 4.90 -6.59 19.77
N ARG A 440 4.51 -7.37 20.80
CA ARG A 440 4.13 -8.79 20.63
C ARG A 440 2.99 -8.99 19.63
N THR A 441 1.94 -8.17 19.70
CA THR A 441 0.80 -8.33 18.78
C THR A 441 1.18 -7.98 17.34
N THR A 442 2.13 -7.05 17.16
CA THR A 442 2.69 -6.75 15.84
C THR A 442 3.55 -7.91 15.32
N ALA A 443 4.42 -8.49 16.14
CA ALA A 443 5.19 -9.68 15.73
C ALA A 443 4.28 -10.88 15.41
N ARG A 444 3.23 -11.09 16.21
CA ARG A 444 2.20 -12.11 15.96
C ARG A 444 1.47 -11.88 14.64
N PHE A 445 1.11 -10.62 14.33
CA PHE A 445 0.50 -10.25 13.05
C PHE A 445 1.39 -10.68 11.88
N PHE A 446 2.69 -10.33 11.90
CA PHE A 446 3.64 -10.74 10.86
C PHE A 446 3.74 -12.26 10.73
N HIS A 447 3.85 -12.98 11.84
CA HIS A 447 3.94 -14.44 11.82
C HIS A 447 2.71 -15.10 11.19
N ARG A 448 1.51 -14.65 11.56
CA ARG A 448 0.25 -15.20 11.02
C ARG A 448 0.06 -14.88 9.55
N GLU A 449 0.29 -13.63 9.15
CA GLU A 449 0.19 -13.19 7.76
C GLU A 449 1.19 -13.94 6.85
N ASN A 450 2.42 -14.14 7.31
CA ASN A 450 3.42 -14.93 6.57
C ASN A 450 2.95 -16.37 6.32
N ILE A 451 2.39 -17.04 7.34
CA ILE A 451 1.85 -18.41 7.21
C ILE A 451 0.70 -18.43 6.18
N ILE A 452 -0.24 -17.47 6.28
CA ILE A 452 -1.37 -17.38 5.36
C ILE A 452 -0.87 -17.12 3.92
N GLY A 453 0.11 -16.24 3.74
CA GLY A 453 0.72 -15.93 2.45
C GLY A 453 1.26 -17.16 1.71
N ARG A 454 2.02 -18.03 2.41
CA ARG A 454 2.54 -19.28 1.83
C ARG A 454 1.45 -20.31 1.54
N ARG A 455 0.36 -20.29 2.29
CA ARG A 455 -0.80 -21.16 2.01
C ARG A 455 -1.58 -20.68 0.79
N LEU A 456 -1.80 -19.38 0.65
CA LEU A 456 -2.43 -18.78 -0.53
C LEU A 456 -1.63 -19.07 -1.80
N GLU A 457 -0.32 -18.87 -1.76
CA GLU A 457 0.57 -19.18 -2.89
C GLU A 457 0.43 -20.64 -3.33
N ARG A 458 0.50 -21.59 -2.40
CA ARG A 458 0.34 -23.02 -2.71
C ARG A 458 -1.02 -23.31 -3.35
N ILE A 459 -2.10 -22.76 -2.79
CA ILE A 459 -3.46 -22.96 -3.32
C ILE A 459 -3.59 -22.39 -4.73
N PHE A 460 -3.05 -21.19 -4.99
CA PHE A 460 -3.13 -20.58 -6.32
C PHE A 460 -2.38 -21.40 -7.37
N LEU A 461 -1.16 -21.85 -7.05
CA LEU A 461 -0.35 -22.66 -7.96
C LEU A 461 -0.98 -24.04 -8.21
N GLU A 462 -1.44 -24.72 -7.16
CA GLU A 462 -2.06 -26.04 -7.27
C GLU A 462 -3.39 -25.98 -8.06
N ALA A 463 -4.24 -24.99 -7.79
CA ALA A 463 -5.49 -24.81 -8.51
C ALA A 463 -5.26 -24.55 -10.00
N GLU A 464 -4.29 -23.71 -10.35
CA GLU A 464 -3.92 -23.45 -11.74
C GLU A 464 -3.34 -24.71 -12.40
N GLU A 465 -2.40 -25.41 -11.76
CA GLU A 465 -1.79 -26.63 -12.30
C GLU A 465 -2.85 -27.71 -12.62
N ARG A 466 -3.78 -27.96 -11.69
CA ARG A 466 -4.81 -28.98 -11.85
C ARG A 466 -5.86 -28.62 -12.91
N THR A 467 -6.16 -27.34 -13.07
CA THR A 467 -7.07 -26.88 -14.13
C THR A 467 -6.39 -26.87 -15.49
N ALA A 468 -5.15 -26.38 -15.58
CA ALA A 468 -4.38 -26.33 -16.82
C ALA A 468 -4.06 -27.73 -17.38
N SER A 469 -3.85 -28.72 -16.50
CA SER A 469 -3.66 -30.13 -16.89
C SER A 469 -4.96 -30.86 -17.24
N GLY A 470 -6.13 -30.24 -17.04
CA GLY A 470 -7.44 -30.87 -17.21
C GLY A 470 -7.80 -31.89 -16.12
N ALA A 471 -6.98 -32.03 -15.07
CA ALA A 471 -7.24 -32.93 -13.95
C ALA A 471 -8.42 -32.48 -13.08
N LEU A 472 -8.79 -31.20 -13.15
CA LEU A 472 -9.90 -30.61 -12.40
C LEU A 472 -10.66 -29.58 -13.23
N SER A 473 -11.99 -29.68 -13.27
CA SER A 473 -12.84 -28.66 -13.87
C SER A 473 -13.12 -27.52 -12.90
N VAL A 474 -13.12 -26.28 -13.39
CA VAL A 474 -13.45 -25.05 -12.63
C VAL A 474 -14.88 -25.09 -12.08
N ASP A 475 -15.79 -25.80 -12.75
CA ASP A 475 -17.20 -25.93 -12.35
C ASP A 475 -17.44 -27.07 -11.36
N SER A 476 -16.39 -27.81 -11.00
CA SER A 476 -16.53 -28.96 -10.10
C SER A 476 -16.69 -28.52 -8.63
N PRO A 477 -17.41 -29.30 -7.81
CA PRO A 477 -17.47 -29.09 -6.36
C PRO A 477 -16.09 -29.16 -5.68
N GLU A 478 -15.16 -29.91 -6.26
CA GLU A 478 -13.80 -30.00 -5.72
C GLU A 478 -13.01 -28.69 -5.93
N TYR A 479 -13.12 -28.05 -7.10
CA TYR A 479 -12.51 -26.73 -7.32
C TYR A 479 -13.10 -25.67 -6.38
N ASP A 480 -14.37 -25.82 -6.02
CA ASP A 480 -15.03 -24.93 -5.08
C ASP A 480 -14.37 -24.88 -3.70
N ASN A 481 -13.72 -25.97 -3.28
CA ASN A 481 -12.95 -26.00 -2.04
C ASN A 481 -11.78 -25.00 -2.06
N TYR A 482 -11.16 -24.74 -3.22
CA TYR A 482 -10.13 -23.70 -3.33
C TYR A 482 -10.73 -22.30 -3.12
N ARG A 483 -11.90 -22.02 -3.70
CA ARG A 483 -12.61 -20.73 -3.50
C ARG A 483 -12.93 -20.50 -2.02
N LEU A 484 -13.46 -21.53 -1.35
CA LEU A 484 -13.79 -21.49 0.08
C LEU A 484 -12.54 -21.34 0.96
N ALA A 485 -11.46 -22.07 0.65
CA ALA A 485 -10.20 -21.98 1.41
C ALA A 485 -9.57 -20.59 1.31
N VAL A 486 -9.57 -19.99 0.10
CA VAL A 486 -9.09 -18.62 -0.11
C VAL A 486 -9.96 -17.62 0.66
N GLY A 487 -11.29 -17.75 0.57
CA GLY A 487 -12.24 -16.92 1.31
C GLY A 487 -12.02 -16.97 2.83
N GLN A 488 -11.89 -18.17 3.39
CA GLN A 488 -11.61 -18.37 4.81
C GLN A 488 -10.30 -17.70 5.24
N MET A 489 -9.24 -17.84 4.44
CA MET A 489 -7.97 -17.17 4.73
C MET A 489 -8.08 -15.65 4.66
N VAL A 490 -8.90 -15.09 3.77
CA VAL A 490 -9.16 -13.64 3.74
C VAL A 490 -9.86 -13.16 5.02
N ASP A 491 -10.80 -13.94 5.56
CA ASP A 491 -11.40 -13.64 6.88
C ASP A 491 -10.38 -13.76 8.03
N GLU A 492 -9.47 -14.76 8.00
CA GLU A 492 -8.38 -14.88 8.98
C GLU A 492 -7.42 -13.67 8.93
N LEU A 493 -7.15 -13.13 7.75
CA LEU A 493 -6.37 -11.90 7.56
C LEU A 493 -7.09 -10.68 8.15
N GLN A 494 -8.41 -10.56 7.96
CA GLN A 494 -9.20 -9.51 8.62
C GLN A 494 -9.12 -9.60 10.15
N ASP A 495 -9.18 -10.81 10.71
CA ASP A 495 -9.05 -11.00 12.15
C ASP A 495 -7.67 -10.55 12.66
N ALA A 496 -6.59 -10.87 11.93
CA ALA A 496 -5.26 -10.40 12.26
C ALA A 496 -5.17 -8.86 12.20
N LEU A 497 -5.74 -8.24 11.17
CA LEU A 497 -5.82 -6.78 11.01
C LEU A 497 -6.62 -6.11 12.14
N SER A 498 -7.71 -6.75 12.58
CA SER A 498 -8.58 -6.20 13.63
C SER A 498 -8.00 -6.38 15.04
N PHE A 499 -7.57 -7.59 15.40
CA PHE A 499 -7.17 -7.92 16.77
C PHE A 499 -5.67 -7.75 17.02
N ASP A 500 -4.82 -8.19 16.09
CA ASP A 500 -3.37 -8.18 16.28
C ASP A 500 -2.78 -6.82 15.93
N PHE A 501 -3.14 -6.32 14.74
CA PHE A 501 -2.62 -5.05 14.22
C PHE A 501 -3.48 -3.83 14.57
N ARG A 502 -4.73 -4.05 15.00
CA ARG A 502 -5.63 -3.04 15.55
C ARG A 502 -5.89 -1.87 14.60
N VAL A 503 -6.09 -2.17 13.32
CA VAL A 503 -6.37 -1.16 12.28
C VAL A 503 -7.83 -1.13 11.83
N SER A 504 -8.65 -2.13 12.17
CA SER A 504 -10.10 -2.06 11.94
C SER A 504 -10.82 -1.06 12.87
N ILE A 505 -12.08 -0.79 12.55
CA ILE A 505 -13.06 0.00 13.31
C ILE A 505 -14.45 -0.66 13.23
N PRO A 506 -15.35 -0.36 14.19
CA PRO A 506 -16.68 -0.97 14.21
C PRO A 506 -17.48 -0.84 12.91
N GLN A 507 -17.28 0.23 12.14
CA GLN A 507 -18.01 0.47 10.88
C GLN A 507 -17.55 -0.45 9.74
N ILE A 508 -16.23 -0.72 9.68
CA ILE A 508 -15.67 -1.72 8.78
C ILE A 508 -16.15 -3.11 9.21
N ASP A 509 -16.07 -3.41 10.50
CA ASP A 509 -16.46 -4.71 11.04
C ASP A 509 -17.96 -4.97 10.81
N LEU A 510 -18.81 -3.92 10.91
CA LEU A 510 -20.24 -3.99 10.61
C LEU A 510 -20.47 -4.29 9.13
N LEU A 511 -19.84 -3.55 8.21
CA LEU A 511 -19.95 -3.77 6.77
C LEU A 511 -19.58 -5.21 6.39
N LEU A 512 -18.47 -5.73 6.93
CA LEU A 512 -18.06 -7.13 6.71
C LEU A 512 -19.03 -8.13 7.33
N THR A 513 -19.57 -7.84 8.52
CA THR A 513 -20.59 -8.69 9.18
C THR A 513 -21.84 -8.82 8.34
N ILE A 514 -22.24 -7.76 7.64
CA ILE A 514 -23.38 -7.77 6.72
C ILE A 514 -23.02 -8.51 5.45
N ALA A 515 -21.89 -8.17 4.82
CA ALA A 515 -21.41 -8.84 3.61
C ALA A 515 -21.33 -10.36 3.78
N ARG A 516 -20.88 -10.85 4.94
CA ARG A 516 -20.85 -12.29 5.30
C ARG A 516 -22.18 -13.02 5.17
N ARG A 517 -23.30 -12.31 5.19
CA ARG A 517 -24.66 -12.86 5.05
C ARG A 517 -25.25 -12.65 3.65
N GLY A 518 -24.53 -11.95 2.79
CA GLY A 518 -24.94 -11.66 1.42
C GLY A 518 -24.74 -12.84 0.47
N PRO A 519 -25.35 -12.77 -0.72
CA PRO A 519 -25.27 -13.82 -1.73
C PRO A 519 -23.84 -14.03 -2.23
N GLY A 520 -23.42 -15.29 -2.38
CA GLY A 520 -22.13 -15.64 -2.94
C GLY A 520 -20.89 -15.24 -2.12
N TYR A 521 -21.04 -14.79 -0.87
CA TYR A 521 -19.89 -14.41 -0.03
C TYR A 521 -18.92 -15.58 0.16
N LEU A 522 -17.62 -15.31 -0.03
CA LEU A 522 -16.54 -16.26 0.24
C LEU A 522 -15.63 -15.80 1.38
N GLY A 523 -15.31 -14.50 1.42
CA GLY A 523 -14.41 -13.91 2.43
C GLY A 523 -14.29 -12.41 2.25
N GLY A 524 -13.89 -11.67 3.29
CA GLY A 524 -13.81 -10.22 3.20
C GLY A 524 -12.89 -9.59 4.23
N LYS A 525 -12.16 -8.57 3.81
CA LYS A 525 -11.24 -7.81 4.68
C LYS A 525 -11.24 -6.34 4.35
N LEU A 526 -10.78 -5.52 5.29
CA LEU A 526 -10.42 -4.13 4.99
C LEU A 526 -9.29 -4.07 3.95
N THR A 527 -9.25 -3.00 3.17
CA THR A 527 -8.15 -2.74 2.25
C THR A 527 -7.53 -1.36 2.47
N GLY A 528 -6.19 -1.32 2.42
CA GLY A 528 -5.40 -0.12 2.63
C GLY A 528 -5.16 0.21 4.11
N ALA A 529 -4.92 1.49 4.40
CA ALA A 529 -4.38 1.97 5.68
C ALA A 529 -5.29 1.81 6.93
N GLY A 530 -6.50 1.27 6.76
CA GLY A 530 -7.45 1.02 7.84
C GLY A 530 -7.97 2.30 8.51
N LYS A 531 -8.67 2.12 9.65
CA LYS A 531 -9.40 3.16 10.40
C LYS A 531 -10.58 3.81 9.67
N GLY A 532 -10.97 3.24 8.54
CA GLY A 532 -12.04 3.68 7.64
C GLY A 532 -11.70 3.26 6.21
N GLY A 533 -12.39 3.83 5.23
CA GLY A 533 -12.20 3.49 3.81
C GLY A 533 -12.96 2.23 3.40
N CYS A 534 -12.36 1.41 2.54
CA CYS A 534 -13.06 0.30 1.89
C CYS A 534 -12.71 -1.08 2.44
N VAL A 535 -13.57 -2.03 2.09
CA VAL A 535 -13.36 -3.47 2.23
C VAL A 535 -13.33 -4.11 0.83
N SER A 536 -12.55 -5.18 0.69
CA SER A 536 -12.61 -6.09 -0.45
C SER A 536 -13.34 -7.35 -0.04
N ILE A 537 -14.38 -7.71 -0.78
CA ILE A 537 -15.23 -8.87 -0.54
C ILE A 537 -15.06 -9.82 -1.72
N LEU A 538 -14.55 -11.02 -1.45
CA LEU A 538 -14.54 -12.11 -2.41
C LEU A 538 -15.95 -12.69 -2.52
N VAL A 539 -16.47 -12.71 -3.73
CA VAL A 539 -17.79 -13.26 -4.04
C VAL A 539 -17.72 -14.21 -5.21
N ARG A 540 -18.65 -15.15 -5.28
CA ARG A 540 -18.88 -15.93 -6.50
C ARG A 540 -19.20 -14.99 -7.65
N GLU A 541 -18.59 -15.26 -8.80
CA GLU A 541 -18.73 -14.42 -10.00
C GLU A 541 -20.19 -14.14 -10.35
N ASP A 542 -21.02 -15.18 -10.40
CA ASP A 542 -22.46 -15.11 -10.72
C ASP A 542 -23.29 -14.31 -9.70
N ASP A 543 -22.81 -14.17 -8.46
CA ASP A 543 -23.51 -13.50 -7.37
C ASP A 543 -23.03 -12.05 -7.15
N SER A 544 -22.05 -11.58 -7.93
CA SER A 544 -21.38 -10.29 -7.68
C SER A 544 -22.33 -9.08 -7.74
N GLU A 545 -23.22 -9.03 -8.73
CA GLU A 545 -24.26 -7.99 -8.81
C GLU A 545 -25.31 -8.13 -7.70
N ALA A 546 -25.66 -9.37 -7.34
CA ALA A 546 -26.58 -9.64 -6.23
C ALA A 546 -26.00 -9.19 -4.89
N MET A 547 -24.68 -9.33 -4.68
CA MET A 547 -24.00 -8.80 -3.51
C MET A 547 -24.04 -7.27 -3.49
N CYS A 548 -23.79 -6.60 -4.62
CA CYS A 548 -23.89 -5.14 -4.71
C CYS A 548 -25.29 -4.65 -4.31
N ALA A 549 -26.34 -5.24 -4.88
CA ALA A 549 -27.73 -4.92 -4.53
C ALA A 549 -28.06 -5.23 -3.06
N TYR A 550 -27.51 -6.32 -2.52
CA TYR A 550 -27.63 -6.67 -1.11
C TYR A 550 -27.00 -5.62 -0.20
N LEU A 551 -25.79 -5.13 -0.51
CA LEU A 551 -25.13 -4.07 0.26
C LEU A 551 -25.87 -2.73 0.15
N ASP A 552 -26.46 -2.43 -1.00
CA ASP A 552 -27.30 -1.23 -1.17
C ASP A 552 -28.48 -1.24 -0.21
N HIS A 553 -29.21 -2.35 -0.17
CA HIS A 553 -30.39 -2.49 0.68
C HIS A 553 -30.02 -2.64 2.15
N GLU A 554 -29.08 -3.54 2.45
CA GLU A 554 -28.77 -3.88 3.82
C GLU A 554 -27.84 -2.88 4.47
N TYR A 555 -26.85 -2.27 3.79
CA TYR A 555 -25.89 -1.33 4.40
C TYR A 555 -26.17 0.13 4.12
N TYR A 556 -26.15 0.52 2.84
CA TYR A 556 -26.17 1.94 2.47
C TYR A 556 -27.54 2.59 2.66
N SER A 557 -28.63 1.87 2.39
CA SER A 557 -30.01 2.36 2.54
C SER A 557 -30.54 2.33 3.98
N ARG A 558 -29.65 2.26 4.97
CA ARG A 558 -29.96 2.26 6.41
C ARG A 558 -29.34 3.50 7.08
N PRO A 559 -29.97 4.69 6.94
CA PRO A 559 -29.41 5.96 7.44
C PRO A 559 -29.01 5.93 8.91
N GLU A 560 -29.71 5.13 9.74
CA GLU A 560 -29.44 4.95 11.16
C GLU A 560 -28.02 4.45 11.46
N ARG A 561 -27.37 3.80 10.48
CA ARG A 561 -25.99 3.28 10.63
C ARG A 561 -24.93 4.37 10.53
N PHE A 562 -25.28 5.50 9.91
CA PHE A 562 -24.37 6.62 9.72
C PHE A 562 -24.66 7.77 10.69
N GLU A 563 -25.73 7.69 11.49
CA GLU A 563 -26.13 8.75 12.41
C GLU A 563 -25.07 9.05 13.47
N PHE A 564 -24.45 8.00 14.03
CA PHE A 564 -23.34 8.19 14.96
C PHE A 564 -22.17 8.92 14.30
N TYR A 565 -21.84 8.60 13.05
CA TYR A 565 -20.75 9.29 12.34
C TYR A 565 -21.08 10.74 12.06
N ARG A 566 -22.30 11.00 11.57
CA ARG A 566 -22.84 12.34 11.35
C ARG A 566 -22.74 13.17 12.62
N GLN A 567 -23.14 12.61 13.76
CA GLN A 567 -23.01 13.29 15.06
C GLN A 567 -21.55 13.60 15.41
N VAL A 568 -20.63 12.65 15.23
CA VAL A 568 -19.19 12.88 15.45
C VAL A 568 -18.67 14.06 14.60
N LEU A 569 -19.02 14.10 13.32
CA LEU A 569 -18.59 15.17 12.42
C LEU A 569 -19.23 16.52 12.78
N GLU A 570 -20.51 16.52 13.16
CA GLU A 570 -21.22 17.70 13.64
C GLU A 570 -20.60 18.26 14.93
N ASP A 571 -20.25 17.39 15.88
CA ASP A 571 -19.60 17.76 17.13
C ASP A 571 -18.19 18.31 16.88
N GLU A 572 -17.41 17.70 15.98
CA GLU A 572 -16.10 18.23 15.55
C GLU A 572 -16.26 19.61 14.92
N ARG A 573 -17.21 19.77 13.98
CA ARG A 573 -17.52 21.05 13.34
C ARG A 573 -17.92 22.14 14.35
N ARG A 574 -18.68 21.79 15.39
CA ARG A 574 -19.11 22.74 16.45
C ARG A 574 -17.98 23.07 17.44
N THR A 575 -17.12 22.10 17.73
CA THR A 575 -16.04 22.25 18.71
C THR A 575 -14.93 23.14 18.19
N PHE A 576 -14.58 22.99 16.91
CA PHE A 576 -13.50 23.76 16.28
C PHE A 576 -14.04 25.01 15.58
N LYS A 577 -13.27 26.10 15.65
CA LYS A 577 -13.67 27.38 15.04
C LYS A 577 -13.60 27.28 13.51
N PRO A 578 -14.52 27.96 12.77
CA PRO A 578 -14.39 28.09 11.33
C PRO A 578 -13.00 28.61 10.91
N GLY A 579 -12.43 28.01 9.87
CA GLY A 579 -11.10 28.32 9.36
C GLY A 579 -9.95 27.56 10.05
N THR A 580 -10.21 26.67 11.02
CA THR A 580 -9.21 25.68 11.43
C THR A 580 -9.29 24.44 10.54
N ILE A 581 -8.16 23.74 10.38
CA ILE A 581 -8.06 22.55 9.53
C ILE A 581 -9.04 21.46 10.01
N GLU A 582 -9.22 21.31 11.33
CA GLU A 582 -10.18 20.37 11.91
C GLU A 582 -11.63 20.68 11.56
N HIS A 583 -12.02 21.96 11.60
CA HIS A 583 -13.36 22.40 11.23
C HIS A 583 -13.62 22.15 9.74
N GLU A 584 -12.72 22.61 8.88
CA GLU A 584 -12.83 22.44 7.41
C GLU A 584 -12.87 20.95 7.03
N SER A 585 -12.07 20.13 7.69
CA SER A 585 -12.10 18.69 7.47
C SER A 585 -13.39 18.03 7.94
N ALA A 586 -14.02 18.52 9.02
CA ALA A 586 -15.31 18.01 9.46
C ALA A 586 -16.41 18.37 8.45
N GLU A 587 -16.40 19.60 7.92
CA GLU A 587 -17.32 20.02 6.85
C GLU A 587 -17.15 19.20 5.57
N GLU A 588 -15.91 18.99 5.12
CA GLU A 588 -15.61 18.19 3.94
C GLU A 588 -16.14 16.75 4.10
N ARG A 589 -15.84 16.10 5.23
CA ARG A 589 -16.28 14.72 5.48
C ARG A 589 -17.79 14.60 5.60
N LEU A 590 -18.47 15.61 6.16
CA LEU A 590 -19.93 15.64 6.24
C LEU A 590 -20.53 15.77 4.83
N HIS A 591 -19.99 16.66 4.01
CA HIS A 591 -20.42 16.79 2.62
C HIS A 591 -20.23 15.50 1.82
N ILE A 592 -19.07 14.85 1.98
CA ILE A 592 -18.78 13.57 1.32
C ILE A 592 -19.77 12.49 1.75
N LEU A 593 -20.04 12.35 3.06
CA LEU A 593 -21.01 11.39 3.58
C LEU A 593 -22.40 11.62 2.96
N GLU A 594 -22.90 12.86 2.98
CA GLU A 594 -24.22 13.20 2.46
C GLU A 594 -24.31 13.04 0.93
N SER A 595 -23.22 13.29 0.20
CA SER A 595 -23.15 13.04 -1.24
C SER A 595 -23.14 11.54 -1.54
N ALA A 596 -22.37 10.75 -0.77
CA ALA A 596 -22.26 9.31 -0.93
C ALA A 596 -23.60 8.61 -0.68
N LEU A 597 -24.34 9.02 0.35
CA LEU A 597 -25.67 8.48 0.65
C LEU A 597 -26.74 8.82 -0.41
N LYS A 598 -26.50 9.85 -1.25
CA LYS A 598 -27.35 10.17 -2.40
C LYS A 598 -26.98 9.38 -3.65
N SER A 599 -25.75 8.88 -3.73
CA SER A 599 -25.25 8.07 -4.83
C SER A 599 -24.73 6.72 -4.32
N ILE A 600 -25.65 5.95 -3.73
CA ILE A 600 -25.37 4.63 -3.17
C ILE A 600 -24.65 3.72 -4.19
N PRO A 601 -25.04 3.68 -5.48
CA PRO A 601 -24.37 2.83 -6.44
C PRO A 601 -22.87 3.11 -6.62
N ASP A 602 -22.41 4.32 -6.36
CA ASP A 602 -20.99 4.66 -6.53
C ASP A 602 -20.13 4.20 -5.33
N GLN A 603 -20.75 3.71 -4.25
CA GLN A 603 -20.03 3.36 -3.01
C GLN A 603 -19.46 1.94 -3.03
N ARG A 604 -19.79 1.17 -4.05
CA ARG A 604 -19.36 -0.21 -4.24
C ARG A 604 -19.23 -0.51 -5.73
N LYS A 605 -18.24 -1.33 -6.08
CA LYS A 605 -18.07 -1.81 -7.45
C LYS A 605 -17.43 -3.19 -7.48
N VAL A 606 -17.82 -3.98 -8.48
CA VAL A 606 -17.03 -5.13 -8.91
C VAL A 606 -15.75 -4.60 -9.55
N VAL A 607 -14.60 -5.18 -9.20
CA VAL A 607 -13.31 -4.83 -9.81
C VAL A 607 -12.72 -6.05 -10.49
N THR A 608 -12.07 -5.81 -11.62
CA THR A 608 -11.24 -6.80 -12.30
C THR A 608 -9.75 -6.55 -12.02
N PHE A 609 -8.93 -7.58 -12.20
CA PHE A 609 -7.48 -7.49 -11.99
C PHE A 609 -6.81 -7.00 -13.27
N SER A 610 -6.62 -5.69 -13.34
CA SER A 610 -6.02 -5.02 -14.49
C SER A 610 -4.51 -5.29 -14.57
N ARG A 611 -3.89 -4.97 -15.70
CA ARG A 611 -2.42 -4.86 -15.80
C ARG A 611 -1.93 -3.66 -14.99
N GLY A 612 -0.69 -3.68 -14.54
CA GLY A 612 0.03 -2.55 -13.95
C GLY A 612 0.23 -1.38 -14.93
N ALA A 613 0.94 -0.34 -14.50
CA ALA A 613 1.20 0.85 -15.27
C ALA A 613 1.80 0.51 -16.64
N CYS A 614 1.32 1.19 -17.68
CA CYS A 614 1.75 0.96 -19.05
C CYS A 614 1.55 2.21 -19.92
N VAL A 615 2.17 2.21 -21.10
CA VAL A 615 1.83 3.12 -22.19
C VAL A 615 0.54 2.61 -22.84
N ILE A 616 -0.32 3.54 -23.26
CA ILE A 616 -1.44 3.26 -24.14
C ILE A 616 -0.97 3.55 -25.56
N GLU A 617 -0.87 2.50 -26.37
CA GLU A 617 -0.49 2.57 -27.78
C GLU A 617 -1.68 2.11 -28.64
N PRO A 618 -2.58 3.02 -29.04
CA PRO A 618 -3.66 2.68 -29.94
C PRO A 618 -3.08 2.12 -31.25
N PRO A 619 -3.51 0.91 -31.68
CA PRO A 619 -3.08 0.33 -32.95
C PRO A 619 -3.26 1.31 -34.12
N ALA A 620 -2.43 1.16 -35.15
CA ALA A 620 -2.46 2.00 -36.34
C ALA A 620 -3.74 1.86 -37.16
#